data_AF-A0AA97FDW6-F1
#
_entry.id   AF-A0AA97FDW6-F1
#
_cell.length_a   1.000
_cell.length_b   1.000
_cell.length_c   1.000
_cell.angle_alpha   90.00
_cell.angle_beta   90.00
_cell.angle_gamma   90.00
#
_symmetry.space_group_name_H-M   'P 1'
#
loop_
_entity.id
_entity.type
_entity.pdbx_description
1 polymer ?
#
loop_
_entity_poly.entity_id
_entity_poly.type
_entity_poly.pdbx_seq_one_letter_code
_entity_poly.pdbx_strand_id
1 'polypeptide(L)'
;MKNKFFGYYKYSKEQFKEIWDDCIFVFDTSVLLNFHKYNPKNVEETFNNFLMNSDRFWIPYHVGEEYHRNLFKVIISQLSVYDKVLNEIKSSKNKIKGLCEQYKLHPYLKLNDSVKDLMNEFEKCSESINKYKKNHPSETENNKVSQIIGDFFEDKIGESPINNEIEEIEREGEKRYEKQISPGFRDIKKPANKYGDFIIWKEIIEYSKLKDKPIVFIVDDEKNDFWQKRGKKIIGPAPDLITEFYRETNQYYYQYTLDKFLKCYDEMFKSQNKELISDVEDLKRKREQILNKNYNKLQFYDGNHKFVSYDDSLNENFQYIKNVILDSPLEGPELSHLRQLMRKYIETEHKYDAFYNSIRECDPNFLEQEYELADLRDYMQDLKIQILSEFELIHESNKNHFYLDNY
;
A
#
# COMPACT_ATOMS: atom_id res chain seq x y z
N MET A 1 -26.25 -23.09 -6.09
CA MET A 1 -24.95 -22.43 -6.28
C MET A 1 -24.76 -21.27 -5.31
N LYS A 2 -25.60 -20.24 -5.34
CA LYS A 2 -25.50 -19.05 -4.45
C LYS A 2 -25.22 -19.36 -2.97
N ASN A 3 -26.01 -20.22 -2.34
CA ASN A 3 -25.82 -20.52 -0.90
C ASN A 3 -24.56 -21.36 -0.59
N LYS A 4 -24.02 -22.10 -1.55
CA LYS A 4 -22.82 -22.93 -1.37
C LYS A 4 -21.51 -22.21 -1.73
N PHE A 5 -21.60 -21.15 -2.54
CA PHE A 5 -20.47 -20.37 -3.04
C PHE A 5 -20.67 -18.87 -2.74
N PHE A 6 -21.25 -18.57 -1.59
CA PHE A 6 -21.77 -17.23 -1.28
C PHE A 6 -20.68 -16.14 -1.35
N GLY A 7 -19.42 -16.45 -1.02
CA GLY A 7 -18.30 -15.50 -1.15
C GLY A 7 -17.99 -15.02 -2.56
N TYR A 8 -18.49 -15.71 -3.60
CA TYR A 8 -18.34 -15.28 -5.00
C TYR A 8 -19.50 -14.39 -5.49
N TYR A 9 -20.54 -14.21 -4.69
CA TYR A 9 -21.68 -13.37 -5.03
C TYR A 9 -21.66 -12.09 -4.19
N LYS A 10 -21.94 -10.96 -4.85
CA LYS A 10 -22.09 -9.69 -4.14
C LYS A 10 -23.31 -9.74 -3.22
N TYR A 11 -23.18 -9.15 -2.05
CA TYR A 11 -24.32 -8.91 -1.16
C TYR A 11 -25.40 -8.09 -1.86
N SER A 12 -26.66 -8.44 -1.60
CA SER A 12 -27.80 -7.61 -2.01
C SER A 12 -27.85 -6.32 -1.19
N LYS A 13 -28.71 -5.37 -1.59
CA LYS A 13 -28.90 -4.13 -0.83
C LYS A 13 -29.42 -4.41 0.57
N GLU A 14 -30.29 -5.40 0.71
CA GLU A 14 -30.87 -5.84 1.97
C GLU A 14 -29.81 -6.44 2.88
N GLN A 15 -28.93 -7.30 2.36
CA GLN A 15 -27.82 -7.88 3.12
C GLN A 15 -26.79 -6.81 3.54
N PHE A 16 -26.47 -5.86 2.66
CA PHE A 16 -25.61 -4.74 3.03
C PHE A 16 -26.24 -3.88 4.13
N LYS A 17 -27.55 -3.65 4.06
CA LYS A 17 -28.26 -2.93 5.11
C LYS A 17 -28.19 -3.69 6.43
N GLU A 18 -28.42 -5.01 6.43
CA GLU A 18 -28.30 -5.87 7.61
C GLU A 18 -26.90 -5.80 8.24
N ILE A 19 -25.84 -5.85 7.41
CA ILE A 19 -24.46 -5.64 7.88
C ILE A 19 -24.36 -4.27 8.56
N TRP A 20 -24.76 -3.19 7.90
CA TRP A 20 -24.60 -1.83 8.46
C TRP A 20 -25.49 -1.53 9.66
N ASP A 21 -26.62 -2.21 9.80
CA ASP A 21 -27.54 -2.01 10.93
C ASP A 21 -26.93 -2.54 12.24
N ASP A 22 -26.16 -3.64 12.24
CA ASP A 22 -25.67 -4.28 13.48
C ASP A 22 -24.18 -4.69 13.50
N CYS A 23 -23.39 -4.43 12.46
CA CYS A 23 -21.98 -4.84 12.45
C CYS A 23 -21.13 -4.17 13.53
N ILE A 24 -20.06 -4.87 13.87
CA ILE A 24 -18.90 -4.35 14.58
C ILE A 24 -17.88 -3.84 13.55
N PHE A 25 -17.44 -2.60 13.73
CA PHE A 25 -16.37 -1.96 12.97
C PHE A 25 -15.02 -2.30 13.60
N VAL A 26 -14.11 -2.81 12.78
CA VAL A 26 -12.78 -3.24 13.20
C VAL A 26 -11.72 -2.53 12.39
N PHE A 27 -10.85 -1.75 13.03
CA PHE A 27 -9.72 -1.13 12.33
C PHE A 27 -8.51 -2.04 12.31
N ASP A 28 -7.84 -2.09 11.16
CA ASP A 28 -6.51 -2.66 11.01
C ASP A 28 -5.42 -1.75 11.61
N THR A 29 -4.28 -2.35 11.96
CA THR A 29 -3.07 -1.65 12.42
C THR A 29 -2.66 -0.53 11.47
N SER A 30 -2.64 -0.79 10.16
CA SER A 30 -2.17 0.17 9.17
C SER A 30 -3.04 1.44 9.12
N VAL A 31 -4.33 1.29 9.41
CA VAL A 31 -5.29 2.40 9.46
C VAL A 31 -5.07 3.25 10.70
N LEU A 32 -4.93 2.61 11.87
CA LEU A 32 -4.60 3.32 13.12
C LEU A 32 -3.30 4.12 13.00
N LEU A 33 -2.27 3.52 12.40
CA LEU A 33 -0.99 4.19 12.14
C LEU A 33 -1.08 5.31 11.09
N ASN A 34 -2.02 5.22 10.14
CA ASN A 34 -2.21 6.27 9.13
C ASN A 34 -2.86 7.53 9.73
N PHE A 35 -3.63 7.46 10.81
CA PHE A 35 -4.17 8.66 11.49
C PHE A 35 -3.08 9.64 11.92
N HIS A 36 -1.88 9.15 12.26
CA HIS A 36 -0.71 9.99 12.59
C HIS A 36 -0.13 10.76 11.39
N LYS A 37 -0.62 10.50 10.18
CA LYS A 37 -0.20 11.16 8.94
C LYS A 37 -1.22 12.18 8.43
N TYR A 38 -2.38 12.28 9.09
CA TYR A 38 -3.45 13.21 8.76
C TYR A 38 -3.47 14.41 9.70
N ASN A 39 -4.29 15.40 9.40
CA ASN A 39 -4.44 16.54 10.28
C ASN A 39 -5.10 16.09 11.61
N PRO A 40 -4.46 16.31 12.78
CA PRO A 40 -5.00 15.88 14.07
C PRO A 40 -6.41 16.41 14.37
N LYS A 41 -6.77 17.59 13.86
CA LYS A 41 -8.10 18.16 14.02
C LYS A 41 -9.15 17.36 13.24
N ASN A 42 -8.82 16.96 12.00
CA ASN A 42 -9.71 16.17 11.16
C ASN A 42 -9.91 14.77 11.76
N VAL A 43 -8.86 14.18 12.34
CA VAL A 43 -8.95 12.91 13.09
C VAL A 43 -9.88 13.05 14.29
N GLU A 44 -9.69 14.09 15.11
CA GLU A 44 -10.55 14.36 16.27
C GLU A 44 -12.02 14.52 15.89
N GLU A 45 -12.31 15.33 14.87
CA GLU A 45 -13.68 15.54 14.37
C GLU A 45 -14.31 14.21 13.91
N THR A 46 -13.55 13.35 13.22
CA THR A 46 -14.04 12.04 12.80
C THR A 46 -14.28 11.09 13.97
N PHE A 47 -13.37 11.01 14.94
CA PHE A 47 -13.58 10.17 16.12
C PHE A 47 -14.77 10.67 16.97
N ASN A 48 -15.00 11.98 17.04
CA ASN A 48 -16.20 12.56 17.65
C ASN A 48 -17.48 12.11 16.93
N ASN A 49 -17.47 12.05 15.58
CA ASN A 49 -18.59 11.51 14.81
C ASN A 49 -18.84 10.03 15.11
N PHE A 50 -17.79 9.26 15.43
CA PHE A 50 -17.92 7.85 15.79
C PHE A 50 -18.52 7.61 17.18
N LEU A 51 -18.51 8.60 18.08
CA LEU A 51 -18.96 8.43 19.46
C LEU A 51 -20.41 7.92 19.57
N MET A 52 -21.30 8.33 18.66
CA MET A 52 -22.69 7.88 18.64
C MET A 52 -22.86 6.37 18.43
N ASN A 53 -21.86 5.71 17.83
CA ASN A 53 -21.85 4.27 17.57
C ASN A 53 -20.62 3.62 18.23
N SER A 54 -20.10 4.21 19.31
CA SER A 54 -18.81 3.86 19.87
C SER A 54 -18.73 2.42 20.40
N ASP A 55 -19.86 1.84 20.79
CA ASP A 55 -20.05 0.46 21.23
C ASP A 55 -19.89 -0.56 20.09
N ARG A 56 -19.98 -0.09 18.84
CA ARG A 56 -19.80 -0.90 17.64
C ARG A 56 -18.36 -0.92 17.15
N PHE A 57 -17.43 -0.21 17.79
CA PHE A 57 -16.02 -0.26 17.42
C PHE A 57 -15.25 -1.19 18.35
N TRP A 58 -14.36 -1.98 17.77
CA TRP A 58 -13.49 -2.88 18.51
C TRP A 58 -12.21 -3.13 17.71
N ILE A 59 -11.08 -3.40 18.39
CA ILE A 59 -9.86 -3.83 17.73
C ILE A 59 -9.33 -5.13 18.35
N PRO A 60 -8.74 -6.03 17.53
CA PRO A 60 -8.02 -7.19 18.03
C PRO A 60 -6.85 -6.80 18.93
N TYR A 61 -6.45 -7.68 19.86
CA TYR A 61 -5.31 -7.40 20.73
C TYR A 61 -4.04 -7.26 19.90
N HIS A 62 -3.86 -8.11 18.88
CA HIS A 62 -2.70 -8.08 18.00
C HIS A 62 -2.59 -6.75 17.23
N VAL A 63 -3.72 -6.13 16.85
CA VAL A 63 -3.73 -4.79 16.24
C VAL A 63 -3.18 -3.74 17.21
N GLY A 64 -3.59 -3.79 18.47
CA GLY A 64 -3.08 -2.90 19.52
C GLY A 64 -1.57 -3.07 19.73
N GLU A 65 -1.09 -4.32 19.80
CA GLU A 65 0.32 -4.62 19.95
C GLU A 65 1.15 -4.10 18.77
N GLU A 66 0.72 -4.39 17.53
CA GLU A 66 1.40 -3.93 16.33
C GLU A 66 1.38 -2.41 16.21
N TYR A 67 0.29 -1.76 16.61
CA TYR A 67 0.18 -0.30 16.63
C TYR A 67 1.26 0.30 17.53
N HIS A 68 1.37 -0.17 18.78
CA HIS A 68 2.39 0.32 19.72
C HIS A 68 3.81 0.01 19.24
N ARG A 69 4.06 -1.19 18.70
CA ARG A 69 5.38 -1.60 18.18
C ARG A 69 5.84 -0.73 17.00
N ASN A 70 4.91 -0.26 16.17
CA ASN A 70 5.23 0.46 14.94
C ASN A 70 5.05 1.99 15.04
N LEU A 71 4.41 2.50 16.10
CA LEU A 71 4.11 3.93 16.25
C LEU A 71 5.37 4.80 16.18
N PHE A 72 6.42 4.45 16.93
CA PHE A 72 7.69 5.19 16.94
C PHE A 72 8.30 5.32 15.54
N LYS A 73 8.25 4.24 14.76
CA LYS A 73 8.75 4.22 13.38
C LYS A 73 7.97 5.19 12.49
N VAL A 74 6.65 5.27 12.65
CA VAL A 74 5.82 6.23 11.92
C VAL A 74 6.17 7.67 12.29
N ILE A 75 6.29 7.97 13.58
CA ILE A 75 6.67 9.31 14.07
C ILE A 75 8.05 9.72 13.54
N ILE A 76 9.07 8.85 13.65
CA ILE A 76 10.40 9.11 13.07
C ILE A 76 10.31 9.36 11.56
N SER A 77 9.51 8.57 10.85
CA SER A 77 9.35 8.74 9.40
C SER A 77 8.80 10.13 9.05
N GLN A 78 7.85 10.65 9.83
CA GLN A 78 7.31 12.00 9.66
C GLN A 78 8.36 13.06 10.02
N LEU A 79 9.10 12.90 11.12
CA LEU A 79 10.19 13.80 11.51
C LEU A 79 11.27 13.90 10.42
N SER A 80 11.59 12.79 9.76
CA SER A 80 12.57 12.74 8.67
C SER A 80 12.16 13.58 7.44
N VAL A 81 10.86 13.83 7.25
CA VAL A 81 10.36 14.66 6.13
C VAL A 81 10.84 16.10 6.29
N TYR A 82 10.82 16.65 7.51
CA TYR A 82 11.35 18.00 7.77
C TYR A 82 12.83 18.10 7.37
N ASP A 83 13.64 17.09 7.71
CA ASP A 83 15.07 17.06 7.35
C ASP A 83 15.29 16.98 5.84
N LYS A 84 14.49 16.17 5.13
CA LYS A 84 14.54 16.10 3.67
C LYS A 84 14.24 17.45 3.03
N VAL A 85 13.20 18.15 3.51
CA VAL A 85 12.81 19.47 2.99
C VAL A 85 13.89 20.51 3.31
N LEU A 86 14.41 20.54 4.55
CA LEU A 86 15.48 21.46 4.95
C LEU A 86 16.75 21.25 4.11
N ASN A 87 17.11 19.99 3.85
CA ASN A 87 18.26 19.67 3.00
C ASN A 87 18.06 20.10 1.55
N GLU A 88 16.87 19.94 0.98
CA GLU A 88 16.57 20.40 -0.39
C GLU A 88 16.57 21.92 -0.48
N ILE A 89 16.03 22.62 0.54
CA ILE A 89 16.10 24.08 0.66
C ILE A 89 17.56 24.55 0.69
N LYS A 90 18.39 23.92 1.54
CA LYS A 90 19.83 24.24 1.65
C LYS A 90 20.57 23.98 0.34
N SER A 91 20.32 22.84 -0.29
CA SER A 91 20.89 22.47 -1.60
C SER A 91 20.51 23.49 -2.68
N SER A 92 19.22 23.81 -2.78
CA SER A 92 18.69 24.79 -3.73
C SER A 92 19.28 26.18 -3.51
N LYS A 93 19.36 26.62 -2.25
CA LYS A 93 20.02 27.88 -1.85
C LYS A 93 21.48 27.92 -2.32
N ASN A 94 22.24 26.87 -2.06
CA ASN A 94 23.65 26.79 -2.44
C ASN A 94 23.86 26.78 -3.96
N LYS A 95 23.00 26.06 -4.71
CA LYS A 95 23.04 26.04 -6.18
C LYS A 95 22.81 27.43 -6.76
N ILE A 96 21.78 28.13 -6.30
CA ILE A 96 21.46 29.49 -6.77
C ILE A 96 22.58 30.45 -6.39
N LYS A 97 23.07 30.40 -5.14
CA LYS A 97 24.18 31.22 -4.68
C LYS A 97 25.44 31.01 -5.53
N GLY A 98 25.79 29.76 -5.82
CA GLY A 98 26.94 29.41 -6.66
C GLY A 98 26.81 29.95 -8.09
N LEU A 99 25.63 29.84 -8.71
CA LEU A 99 25.36 30.44 -10.03
C LEU A 99 25.53 31.96 -9.99
N CYS A 100 25.01 32.63 -8.96
CA CYS A 100 25.13 34.08 -8.83
C CYS A 100 26.59 34.52 -8.64
N GLU A 101 27.40 33.75 -7.91
CA GLU A 101 28.83 34.00 -7.76
C GLU A 101 29.60 33.79 -9.07
N GLN A 102 29.29 32.73 -9.82
CA GLN A 102 29.92 32.40 -11.11
C GLN A 102 29.73 33.50 -12.16
N TYR A 103 28.53 34.09 -12.24
CA TYR A 103 28.19 35.10 -13.26
C TYR A 103 28.22 36.55 -12.75
N LYS A 104 28.84 36.80 -11.58
CA LYS A 104 28.87 38.10 -10.92
C LYS A 104 29.50 39.23 -11.75
N LEU A 105 30.40 38.90 -12.67
CA LEU A 105 31.10 39.86 -13.55
C LEU A 105 30.40 40.09 -14.89
N HIS A 106 29.24 39.46 -15.14
CA HIS A 106 28.55 39.61 -16.40
C HIS A 106 28.04 41.06 -16.58
N PRO A 107 28.46 41.78 -17.63
CA PRO A 107 28.31 43.24 -17.72
C PRO A 107 26.85 43.74 -17.75
N TYR A 108 25.91 42.87 -18.09
CA TYR A 108 24.48 43.21 -18.19
C TYR A 108 23.60 42.51 -17.14
N LEU A 109 24.16 41.66 -16.27
CA LEU A 109 23.39 40.89 -15.30
C LEU A 109 23.59 41.47 -13.89
N LYS A 110 22.62 42.26 -13.42
CA LYS A 110 22.65 42.88 -12.07
C LYS A 110 21.94 41.96 -11.07
N LEU A 111 22.71 41.19 -10.30
CA LEU A 111 22.19 40.15 -9.40
C LEU A 111 22.04 40.60 -7.94
N ASN A 112 22.06 41.89 -7.64
CA ASN A 112 22.40 42.35 -6.30
C ASN A 112 21.24 42.15 -5.27
N ASP A 113 20.18 42.95 -5.36
CA ASP A 113 19.16 43.00 -4.30
C ASP A 113 18.18 41.81 -4.36
N SER A 114 17.73 41.42 -5.55
CA SER A 114 16.78 40.31 -5.70
C SER A 114 17.34 38.95 -5.25
N VAL A 115 18.65 38.71 -5.43
CA VAL A 115 19.29 37.48 -4.94
C VAL A 115 19.43 37.53 -3.42
N LYS A 116 19.77 38.70 -2.86
CA LYS A 116 19.84 38.87 -1.40
C LYS A 116 18.47 38.62 -0.76
N ASP A 117 17.40 39.15 -1.34
CA ASP A 117 16.03 38.92 -0.85
C ASP A 117 15.68 37.43 -0.93
N LEU A 118 15.98 36.77 -2.05
CA LEU A 118 15.78 35.33 -2.18
C LEU A 118 16.58 34.51 -1.15
N MET A 119 17.83 34.89 -0.85
CA MET A 119 18.63 34.23 0.19
C MET A 119 18.03 34.38 1.59
N ASN A 120 17.41 35.53 1.88
CA ASN A 120 16.69 35.78 3.13
C ASN A 120 15.40 34.94 3.20
N GLU A 121 14.66 34.83 2.10
CA GLU A 121 13.45 33.99 2.06
C GLU A 121 13.77 32.50 2.28
N PHE A 122 14.90 31.99 1.77
CA PHE A 122 15.35 30.64 2.09
C PHE A 122 15.60 30.42 3.59
N GLU A 123 16.16 31.41 4.30
CA GLU A 123 16.37 31.32 5.74
C GLU A 123 15.05 31.36 6.50
N LYS A 124 14.14 32.30 6.17
CA LYS A 124 12.80 32.37 6.78
C LYS A 124 12.03 31.06 6.61
N CYS A 125 12.07 30.46 5.42
CA CYS A 125 11.47 29.15 5.17
C CYS A 125 12.09 28.06 6.06
N SER A 126 13.42 28.03 6.18
CA SER A 126 14.13 27.06 7.02
C SER A 126 13.79 27.22 8.50
N GLU A 127 13.71 28.45 9.00
CA GLU A 127 13.29 28.76 10.37
C GLU A 127 11.86 28.31 10.65
N SER A 128 10.93 28.59 9.73
CA SER A 128 9.53 28.17 9.83
C SER A 128 9.41 26.64 9.90
N ILE A 129 10.13 25.92 9.05
CA ILE A 129 10.14 24.44 9.03
C ILE A 129 10.76 23.88 10.31
N ASN A 130 11.86 24.46 10.81
CA ASN A 130 12.45 24.06 12.09
C ASN A 130 11.49 24.28 13.27
N LYS A 131 10.70 25.37 13.25
CA LYS A 131 9.66 25.61 14.25
C LYS A 131 8.59 24.52 14.20
N TYR A 132 8.12 24.13 13.01
CA TYR A 132 7.18 23.02 12.87
C TYR A 132 7.78 21.70 13.34
N LYS A 133 9.04 21.41 13.01
CA LYS A 133 9.74 20.20 13.46
C LYS A 133 9.84 20.15 14.98
N LYS A 134 10.21 21.26 15.62
CA LYS A 134 10.31 21.37 17.09
C LYS A 134 8.98 21.16 17.79
N ASN A 135 7.89 21.59 17.16
CA ASN A 135 6.53 21.46 17.68
C ASN A 135 5.82 20.19 17.21
N HIS A 136 6.49 19.32 16.46
CA HIS A 136 5.89 18.07 15.99
C HIS A 136 5.61 17.15 17.20
N PRO A 137 4.44 16.49 17.27
CA PRO A 137 4.14 15.60 18.38
C PRO A 137 5.21 14.53 18.58
N SER A 138 5.66 14.35 19.82
CA SER A 138 6.61 13.29 20.18
C SER A 138 5.87 12.04 20.64
N GLU A 139 6.56 10.91 20.74
CA GLU A 139 5.98 9.66 21.25
C GLU A 139 5.54 9.78 22.72
N THR A 140 6.25 10.58 23.52
CA THR A 140 6.12 10.61 24.98
C THR A 140 5.37 11.83 25.53
N GLU A 141 5.21 12.90 24.74
CA GLU A 141 4.52 14.14 25.15
C GLU A 141 3.57 14.64 24.06
N ASN A 142 2.31 14.89 24.45
CA ASN A 142 1.29 15.62 23.69
C ASN A 142 0.95 15.07 22.29
N ASN A 143 1.05 13.75 22.06
CA ASN A 143 0.49 13.16 20.85
C ASN A 143 -1.03 13.07 20.94
N LYS A 144 -1.69 14.12 20.46
CA LYS A 144 -3.15 14.24 20.42
C LYS A 144 -3.83 13.06 19.70
N VAL A 145 -3.24 12.57 18.61
CA VAL A 145 -3.80 11.42 17.85
C VAL A 145 -3.70 10.13 18.68
N SER A 146 -2.59 9.91 19.38
CA SER A 146 -2.47 8.76 20.30
C SER A 146 -3.48 8.81 21.42
N GLN A 147 -3.75 10.00 21.99
CA GLN A 147 -4.76 10.18 23.03
C GLN A 147 -6.16 9.87 22.51
N ILE A 148 -6.53 10.43 21.34
CA ILE A 148 -7.82 10.15 20.69
C ILE A 148 -8.02 8.65 20.48
N ILE A 149 -7.03 7.95 19.93
CA ILE A 149 -7.11 6.51 19.69
C ILE A 149 -7.18 5.74 21.01
N GLY A 150 -6.32 6.07 21.99
CA GLY A 150 -6.29 5.42 23.29
C GLY A 150 -7.59 5.54 24.05
N ASP A 151 -8.12 6.76 24.18
CA ASP A 151 -9.38 7.05 24.88
C ASP A 151 -10.56 6.41 24.15
N PHE A 152 -10.58 6.41 22.81
CA PHE A 152 -11.70 5.86 22.05
C PHE A 152 -11.78 4.33 22.13
N PHE A 153 -10.63 3.64 22.16
CA PHE A 153 -10.55 2.18 22.26
C PHE A 153 -10.37 1.67 23.69
N GLU A 154 -10.48 2.54 24.70
CA GLU A 154 -10.56 2.13 26.10
C GLU A 154 -11.70 1.10 26.25
N ASP A 155 -11.37 -0.07 26.80
CA ASP A 155 -12.24 -1.25 26.96
C ASP A 155 -12.81 -1.88 25.66
N LYS A 156 -12.26 -1.53 24.49
CA LYS A 156 -12.70 -2.03 23.17
C LYS A 156 -11.60 -2.78 22.43
N ILE A 157 -10.78 -3.51 23.18
CA ILE A 157 -9.65 -4.30 22.68
C ILE A 157 -9.90 -5.77 23.00
N GLY A 158 -9.48 -6.67 22.12
CA GLY A 158 -9.45 -8.11 22.39
C GLY A 158 -8.64 -8.45 23.64
N GLU A 159 -8.92 -9.61 24.24
CA GLU A 159 -8.08 -10.13 25.31
C GLU A 159 -6.72 -10.56 24.75
N SER A 160 -5.66 -10.44 25.54
CA SER A 160 -4.35 -10.94 25.15
C SER A 160 -4.43 -12.46 24.93
N PRO A 161 -4.08 -12.97 23.74
CA PRO A 161 -4.02 -14.40 23.52
C PRO A 161 -2.97 -15.03 24.43
N ILE A 162 -3.22 -16.27 24.86
CA ILE A 162 -2.24 -17.02 25.66
C ILE A 162 -1.17 -17.56 24.70
N ASN A 163 0.11 -17.55 25.06
CA ASN A 163 1.23 -17.92 24.16
C ASN A 163 1.02 -19.24 23.39
N ASN A 164 0.42 -20.25 24.03
CA ASN A 164 0.10 -21.53 23.43
C ASN A 164 -0.94 -21.45 22.30
N GLU A 165 -1.86 -20.49 22.34
CA GLU A 165 -2.83 -20.24 21.26
C GLU A 165 -2.14 -19.60 20.05
N ILE A 166 -1.23 -18.64 20.28
CA ILE A 166 -0.44 -18.03 19.21
C ILE A 166 0.38 -19.10 18.49
N GLU A 167 1.11 -19.96 19.21
CA GLU A 167 1.92 -21.02 18.61
C GLU A 167 1.11 -22.01 17.74
N GLU A 168 -0.16 -22.24 18.09
CA GLU A 168 -1.06 -23.07 17.30
C GLU A 168 -1.50 -22.35 16.01
N ILE A 169 -1.89 -21.07 16.12
CA ILE A 169 -2.24 -20.22 14.98
C ILE A 169 -1.05 -20.11 14.02
N GLU A 170 0.17 -19.95 14.52
CA GLU A 170 1.37 -19.88 13.69
C GLU A 170 1.65 -21.19 12.94
N ARG A 171 1.44 -22.35 13.58
CA ARG A 171 1.55 -23.68 12.94
C ARG A 171 0.50 -23.89 11.86
N GLU A 172 -0.71 -23.40 12.06
CA GLU A 172 -1.75 -23.41 11.02
C GLU A 172 -1.36 -22.45 9.88
N GLY A 173 -0.90 -21.25 10.22
CA GLY A 173 -0.46 -20.22 9.29
C GLY A 173 0.60 -20.71 8.31
N GLU A 174 1.57 -21.50 8.78
CA GLU A 174 2.58 -22.15 7.92
C GLU A 174 1.94 -22.94 6.78
N LYS A 175 1.03 -23.86 7.11
CA LYS A 175 0.34 -24.71 6.13
C LYS A 175 -0.59 -23.91 5.21
N ARG A 176 -1.20 -22.84 5.73
CA ARG A 176 -2.08 -21.96 4.95
C ARG A 176 -1.28 -21.18 3.92
N TYR A 177 -0.13 -20.65 4.30
CA TYR A 177 0.70 -19.80 3.46
C TYR A 177 1.37 -20.60 2.34
N GLU A 178 1.80 -21.84 2.61
CA GLU A 178 2.23 -22.79 1.56
C GLU A 178 1.17 -22.99 0.47
N LYS A 179 -0.11 -22.97 0.86
CA LYS A 179 -1.26 -23.14 -0.03
C LYS A 179 -1.83 -21.82 -0.56
N GLN A 180 -1.20 -20.68 -0.24
CA GLN A 180 -1.64 -19.33 -0.62
C GLN A 180 -3.08 -19.03 -0.18
N ILE A 181 -3.46 -19.48 1.01
CA ILE A 181 -4.77 -19.22 1.60
C ILE A 181 -4.71 -17.88 2.34
N SER A 182 -5.68 -17.00 2.06
CA SER A 182 -5.84 -15.69 2.70
C SER A 182 -6.15 -15.78 4.21
N PRO A 183 -5.92 -14.69 4.98
CA PRO A 183 -5.13 -13.51 4.65
C PRO A 183 -3.64 -13.66 5.02
N GLY A 184 -2.78 -12.84 4.43
CA GLY A 184 -1.39 -12.64 4.84
C GLY A 184 -0.33 -13.50 4.14
N PHE A 185 -0.70 -14.42 3.24
CA PHE A 185 0.28 -15.27 2.55
C PHE A 185 1.28 -14.48 1.68
N ARG A 186 1.01 -13.20 1.42
CA ARG A 186 1.96 -12.30 0.73
C ARG A 186 3.08 -11.79 1.63
N ASP A 187 2.99 -12.00 2.93
CA ASP A 187 3.95 -11.55 3.93
C ASP A 187 4.96 -12.63 4.35
N ILE A 188 5.02 -13.78 3.65
CA ILE A 188 5.96 -14.89 3.88
C ILE A 188 7.42 -14.42 4.00
N LYS A 189 7.81 -13.34 3.31
CA LYS A 189 9.18 -12.81 3.30
C LYS A 189 9.51 -11.95 4.53
N LYS A 190 8.56 -11.66 5.43
CA LYS A 190 8.82 -10.87 6.65
C LYS A 190 9.49 -11.77 7.72
N PRO A 191 10.71 -11.44 8.18
CA PRO A 191 11.44 -12.29 9.14
C PRO A 191 10.81 -12.29 10.55
N ALA A 192 10.03 -11.27 10.89
CA ALA A 192 9.28 -11.17 12.14
C ALA A 192 7.81 -10.85 11.83
N ASN A 193 6.89 -11.38 12.64
CA ASN A 193 5.44 -11.15 12.50
C ASN A 193 4.87 -11.61 11.14
N LYS A 194 5.39 -12.72 10.62
CA LYS A 194 4.93 -13.30 9.34
C LYS A 194 3.44 -13.64 9.34
N TYR A 195 2.87 -14.00 10.50
CA TYR A 195 1.48 -14.42 10.63
C TYR A 195 0.55 -13.36 11.23
N GLY A 196 1.00 -12.11 11.38
CA GLY A 196 0.22 -11.06 12.04
C GLY A 196 -1.19 -10.88 11.45
N ASP A 197 -1.27 -10.80 10.12
CA ASP A 197 -2.55 -10.73 9.40
C ASP A 197 -3.49 -11.92 9.71
N PHE A 198 -2.93 -13.12 9.87
CA PHE A 198 -3.71 -14.32 10.18
C PHE A 198 -4.14 -14.36 11.65
N ILE A 199 -3.29 -13.91 12.57
CA ILE A 199 -3.64 -13.76 14.00
C ILE A 199 -4.81 -12.79 14.15
N ILE A 200 -4.71 -11.60 13.54
CA ILE A 200 -5.79 -10.59 13.48
C ILE A 200 -7.08 -11.20 12.94
N TRP A 201 -6.99 -11.98 11.86
CA TRP A 201 -8.14 -12.64 11.25
C TRP A 201 -8.82 -13.65 12.19
N LYS A 202 -8.03 -14.45 12.92
CA LYS A 202 -8.56 -15.39 13.92
C LYS A 202 -9.25 -14.66 15.07
N GLU A 203 -8.65 -13.61 15.60
CA GLU A 203 -9.26 -12.80 16.66
C GLU A 203 -10.60 -12.17 16.22
N ILE A 204 -10.67 -11.66 14.98
CA ILE A 204 -11.91 -11.13 14.39
C ILE A 204 -13.01 -12.20 14.31
N ILE A 205 -12.67 -13.42 13.86
CA ILE A 205 -13.61 -14.53 13.77
C ILE A 205 -14.13 -14.91 15.17
N GLU A 206 -13.24 -15.06 16.16
CA GLU A 206 -13.64 -15.46 17.51
C GLU A 206 -14.49 -14.36 18.18
N TYR A 207 -14.16 -13.09 17.98
CA TYR A 207 -14.96 -11.98 18.51
C TYR A 207 -16.36 -11.93 17.87
N SER A 208 -16.45 -12.17 16.55
CA SER A 208 -17.73 -12.30 15.86
C SER A 208 -18.58 -13.45 16.40
N LYS A 209 -17.99 -14.64 16.62
CA LYS A 209 -18.68 -15.79 17.25
C LYS A 209 -19.21 -15.44 18.64
N LEU A 210 -18.41 -14.72 19.43
CA LEU A 210 -18.78 -14.34 20.79
C LEU A 210 -19.94 -13.34 20.82
N LYS A 211 -19.96 -12.38 19.89
CA LYS A 211 -20.98 -11.33 19.83
C LYS A 211 -22.19 -11.70 18.98
N ASP A 212 -22.07 -12.74 18.15
CA ASP A 212 -23.05 -13.15 17.14
C ASP A 212 -23.41 -11.99 16.19
N LYS A 213 -22.39 -11.30 15.66
CA LYS A 213 -22.58 -10.08 14.86
C LYS A 213 -21.75 -10.06 13.58
N PRO A 214 -22.23 -9.38 12.52
CA PRO A 214 -21.43 -9.11 11.33
C PRO A 214 -20.19 -8.27 11.64
N ILE A 215 -19.17 -8.38 10.79
CA ILE A 215 -17.94 -7.57 10.87
C ILE A 215 -17.79 -6.71 9.63
N VAL A 216 -17.43 -5.44 9.85
CA VAL A 216 -16.87 -4.56 8.83
C VAL A 216 -15.43 -4.26 9.22
N PHE A 217 -14.48 -4.82 8.47
CA PHE A 217 -13.05 -4.60 8.68
C PHE A 217 -12.55 -3.42 7.83
N ILE A 218 -11.86 -2.47 8.45
CA ILE A 218 -11.33 -1.29 7.79
C ILE A 218 -9.82 -1.48 7.64
N VAL A 219 -9.38 -1.68 6.40
CA VAL A 219 -8.00 -2.02 6.04
C VAL A 219 -7.57 -1.25 4.79
N ASP A 220 -6.45 -0.55 4.87
CA ASP A 220 -5.89 0.22 3.76
C ASP A 220 -4.88 -0.59 2.92
N ASP A 221 -4.49 -1.77 3.37
CA ASP A 221 -3.67 -2.68 2.55
C ASP A 221 -4.52 -3.24 1.41
N GLU A 222 -4.15 -2.92 0.17
CA GLU A 222 -4.85 -3.35 -1.03
C GLU A 222 -4.24 -4.62 -1.65
N LYS A 223 -3.51 -5.46 -0.93
CA LYS A 223 -3.02 -6.73 -1.50
C LYS A 223 -4.17 -7.69 -1.90
N ASN A 224 -3.93 -8.56 -2.89
CA ASN A 224 -4.97 -9.42 -3.47
C ASN A 224 -5.41 -10.57 -2.56
N ASP A 225 -4.66 -10.86 -1.48
CA ASP A 225 -5.07 -11.81 -0.45
C ASP A 225 -6.18 -11.26 0.44
N PHE A 226 -6.32 -9.93 0.53
CA PHE A 226 -7.44 -9.26 1.19
C PHE A 226 -8.59 -8.91 0.22
N TRP A 227 -8.27 -8.64 -1.05
CA TRP A 227 -9.23 -8.06 -1.99
C TRP A 227 -9.39 -8.86 -3.28
N GLN A 228 -10.63 -9.01 -3.72
CA GLN A 228 -10.93 -9.36 -5.10
C GLN A 228 -10.75 -8.14 -6.00
N LYS A 229 -9.89 -8.25 -7.01
CA LYS A 229 -9.62 -7.18 -7.99
C LYS A 229 -9.92 -7.61 -9.41
N ARG A 230 -10.22 -6.63 -10.27
CA ARG A 230 -10.23 -6.73 -11.74
C ARG A 230 -9.45 -5.53 -12.27
N GLY A 231 -8.29 -5.79 -12.85
CA GLY A 231 -7.22 -4.82 -13.02
C GLY A 231 -6.92 -4.08 -11.71
N LYS A 232 -6.79 -2.75 -11.79
CA LYS A 232 -6.62 -1.87 -10.62
C LYS A 232 -7.89 -1.67 -9.77
N LYS A 233 -9.05 -2.15 -10.22
CA LYS A 233 -10.33 -1.91 -9.55
C LYS A 233 -10.61 -2.98 -8.49
N ILE A 234 -10.76 -2.55 -7.24
CA ILE A 234 -11.26 -3.40 -6.16
C ILE A 234 -12.75 -3.67 -6.37
N ILE A 235 -13.13 -4.94 -6.49
CA ILE A 235 -14.52 -5.40 -6.60
C ILE A 235 -15.15 -5.55 -5.21
N GLY A 236 -14.39 -6.07 -4.24
CA GLY A 236 -14.83 -6.37 -2.89
C GLY A 236 -13.80 -7.21 -2.14
N PRO A 237 -14.14 -7.71 -0.94
CA PRO A 237 -13.29 -8.61 -0.17
C PRO A 237 -12.96 -9.88 -0.98
N ALA A 238 -11.83 -10.52 -0.68
CA ALA A 238 -11.49 -11.81 -1.28
C ALA A 238 -12.59 -12.86 -0.99
N PRO A 239 -13.05 -13.64 -1.98
CA PRO A 239 -14.13 -14.62 -1.80
C PRO A 239 -13.84 -15.65 -0.70
N ASP A 240 -12.57 -16.01 -0.51
CA ASP A 240 -12.14 -16.98 0.48
C ASP A 240 -12.34 -16.46 1.91
N LEU A 241 -12.08 -15.17 2.15
CA LEU A 241 -12.32 -14.52 3.45
C LEU A 241 -13.81 -14.49 3.80
N ILE A 242 -14.63 -14.06 2.84
CA ILE A 242 -16.09 -14.07 3.01
C ILE A 242 -16.56 -15.49 3.30
N THR A 243 -16.08 -16.47 2.51
CA THR A 243 -16.41 -17.89 2.60
C THR A 243 -16.08 -18.50 3.97
N GLU A 244 -14.85 -18.29 4.43
CA GLU A 244 -14.36 -18.78 5.71
C GLU A 244 -15.12 -18.14 6.88
N PHE A 245 -15.29 -16.82 6.85
CA PHE A 245 -15.91 -16.10 7.96
C PHE A 245 -17.34 -16.58 8.21
N TYR A 246 -18.19 -16.65 7.18
CA TYR A 246 -19.57 -17.16 7.36
C TYR A 246 -19.60 -18.63 7.75
N ARG A 247 -18.66 -19.46 7.25
CA ARG A 247 -18.62 -20.88 7.62
C ARG A 247 -18.33 -21.05 9.11
N GLU A 248 -17.49 -20.20 9.68
CA GLU A 248 -17.10 -20.28 11.08
C GLU A 248 -18.05 -19.53 12.03
N THR A 249 -18.66 -18.44 11.57
CA THR A 249 -19.47 -17.54 12.43
C THR A 249 -20.97 -17.59 12.15
N ASN A 250 -21.37 -18.07 10.96
CA ASN A 250 -22.70 -17.87 10.39
C ASN A 250 -23.12 -16.38 10.28
N GLN A 251 -22.16 -15.47 10.29
CA GLN A 251 -22.33 -14.01 10.21
C GLN A 251 -21.74 -13.45 8.91
N TYR A 252 -22.15 -12.22 8.56
CA TYR A 252 -21.65 -11.53 7.36
C TYR A 252 -20.34 -10.79 7.62
N TYR A 253 -19.47 -10.76 6.60
CA TYR A 253 -18.19 -10.06 6.62
C TYR A 253 -18.07 -9.14 5.42
N TYR A 254 -17.64 -7.90 5.66
CA TYR A 254 -17.22 -7.00 4.61
C TYR A 254 -15.98 -6.22 5.02
N GLN A 255 -15.36 -5.55 4.06
CA GLN A 255 -14.24 -4.66 4.34
C GLN A 255 -14.21 -3.44 3.44
N TYR A 256 -13.66 -2.36 3.96
CA TYR A 256 -13.48 -1.09 3.27
C TYR A 256 -12.05 -0.57 3.47
N THR A 257 -11.55 0.15 2.47
CA THR A 257 -10.47 1.12 2.73
C THR A 257 -11.02 2.30 3.53
N LEU A 258 -10.17 3.03 4.25
CA LEU A 258 -10.64 4.08 5.16
C LEU A 258 -11.48 5.16 4.44
N ASP A 259 -11.08 5.58 3.23
CA ASP A 259 -11.81 6.56 2.44
C ASP A 259 -13.23 6.11 2.07
N LYS A 260 -13.40 4.84 1.71
CA LYS A 260 -14.71 4.28 1.35
C LYS A 260 -15.57 4.07 2.59
N PHE A 261 -14.96 3.61 3.68
CA PHE A 261 -15.64 3.47 4.97
C PHE A 261 -16.24 4.80 5.41
N LEU A 262 -15.45 5.87 5.43
CA LEU A 262 -15.90 7.19 5.88
C LEU A 262 -17.04 7.75 5.01
N LYS A 263 -16.99 7.55 3.69
CA LYS A 263 -18.08 7.94 2.78
C LYS A 263 -19.37 7.18 3.09
N CYS A 264 -19.29 5.86 3.25
CA CYS A 264 -20.46 5.07 3.63
C CYS A 264 -20.96 5.43 5.04
N TYR A 265 -20.06 5.70 5.99
CA TYR A 265 -20.41 6.11 7.34
C TYR A 265 -21.17 7.44 7.34
N ASP A 266 -20.71 8.43 6.56
CA ASP A 266 -21.40 9.71 6.36
C ASP A 266 -22.81 9.53 5.78
N GLU A 267 -22.98 8.63 4.81
CA GLU A 267 -24.30 8.32 4.22
C GLU A 267 -25.24 7.62 5.22
N MET A 268 -24.74 6.63 5.95
CA MET A 268 -25.55 5.80 6.85
C MET A 268 -25.92 6.53 8.15
N PHE A 269 -25.00 7.31 8.71
CA PHE A 269 -25.17 7.95 10.03
C PHE A 269 -25.31 9.47 9.95
N LYS A 270 -25.36 10.05 8.74
CA LYS A 270 -25.47 11.51 8.52
C LYS A 270 -24.36 12.32 9.19
N SER A 271 -23.16 11.76 9.28
CA SER A 271 -21.97 12.44 9.79
C SER A 271 -21.28 13.29 8.72
N GLN A 272 -20.21 14.00 9.11
CA GLN A 272 -19.45 14.86 8.20
C GLN A 272 -17.95 14.63 8.39
N ASN A 273 -17.38 13.69 7.62
CA ASN A 273 -15.96 13.33 7.67
C ASN A 273 -15.18 13.86 6.46
N LYS A 274 -15.70 14.88 5.77
CA LYS A 274 -15.20 15.38 4.47
C LYS A 274 -13.71 15.75 4.50
N GLU A 275 -13.27 16.43 5.55
CA GLU A 275 -11.87 16.88 5.67
C GLU A 275 -10.91 15.69 5.83
N LEU A 276 -11.27 14.70 6.65
CA LEU A 276 -10.44 13.49 6.80
C LEU A 276 -10.46 12.64 5.52
N ILE A 277 -11.60 12.53 4.83
CA ILE A 277 -11.67 11.87 3.52
C ILE A 277 -10.68 12.52 2.54
N SER A 278 -10.61 13.86 2.52
CA SER A 278 -9.66 14.59 1.69
C SER A 278 -8.21 14.27 2.07
N ASP A 279 -7.87 14.25 3.36
CA ASP A 279 -6.52 13.88 3.83
C ASP A 279 -6.12 12.45 3.39
N VAL A 280 -7.05 11.50 3.49
CA VAL A 280 -6.84 10.10 3.08
C VAL A 280 -6.61 10.00 1.57
N GLU A 281 -7.44 10.65 0.76
CA GLU A 281 -7.32 10.67 -0.69
C GLU A 281 -6.02 11.34 -1.16
N ASP A 282 -5.62 12.45 -0.52
CA ASP A 282 -4.36 13.12 -0.80
C ASP A 282 -3.15 12.22 -0.51
N LEU A 283 -3.18 11.49 0.59
CA LEU A 283 -2.10 10.56 0.93
C LEU A 283 -2.03 9.42 -0.07
N LYS A 284 -3.18 8.87 -0.52
CA LYS A 284 -3.25 7.84 -1.57
C LYS A 284 -2.67 8.36 -2.90
N ARG A 285 -3.13 9.53 -3.37
CA ARG A 285 -2.60 10.17 -4.59
C ARG A 285 -1.10 10.39 -4.53
N LYS A 286 -0.56 10.86 -3.40
CA LYS A 286 0.89 11.05 -3.21
C LYS A 286 1.66 9.72 -3.29
N ARG A 287 1.14 8.65 -2.68
CA ARG A 287 1.75 7.31 -2.75
C ARG A 287 1.81 6.81 -4.20
N GLU A 288 0.71 6.93 -4.94
CA GLU A 288 0.65 6.56 -6.36
C GLU A 288 1.65 7.38 -7.20
N GLN A 289 1.74 8.69 -6.99
CA GLN A 289 2.70 9.54 -7.69
C GLN A 289 4.16 9.16 -7.39
N ILE A 290 4.49 8.82 -6.13
CA ILE A 290 5.83 8.36 -5.74
C ILE A 290 6.14 7.01 -6.38
N LEU A 291 5.19 6.07 -6.37
CA LEU A 291 5.34 4.77 -7.02
C LEU A 291 5.59 4.95 -8.52
N ASN A 292 4.78 5.79 -9.19
CA ASN A 292 4.95 6.11 -10.60
C ASN A 292 6.29 6.83 -10.88
N LYS A 293 6.73 7.73 -10.01
CA LYS A 293 8.01 8.45 -10.15
C LYS A 293 9.20 7.53 -9.94
N ASN A 294 9.16 6.64 -8.96
CA ASN A 294 10.21 5.64 -8.72
C ASN A 294 10.27 4.63 -9.86
N TYR A 295 9.11 4.22 -10.38
CA TYR A 295 8.98 3.43 -11.60
C TYR A 295 9.68 4.14 -12.78
N ASN A 296 9.42 5.43 -12.97
CA ASN A 296 10.10 6.22 -14.00
C ASN A 296 11.62 6.35 -13.71
N LYS A 297 12.04 6.52 -12.45
CA LYS A 297 13.46 6.70 -12.10
C LYS A 297 14.31 5.44 -12.31
N LEU A 298 13.73 4.25 -12.09
CA LEU A 298 14.34 2.97 -12.45
C LEU A 298 14.56 2.85 -13.98
N GLN A 299 13.75 3.54 -14.79
CA GLN A 299 13.93 3.58 -16.26
C GLN A 299 15.05 4.54 -16.71
N PHE A 300 15.48 5.49 -15.88
CA PHE A 300 16.48 6.51 -16.23
C PHE A 300 17.92 6.11 -15.89
N TYR A 301 18.16 4.97 -15.24
CA TYR A 301 19.48 4.52 -14.82
C TYR A 301 20.11 3.52 -15.82
N ASP A 302 19.94 3.79 -17.11
CA ASP A 302 20.70 3.16 -18.20
C ASP A 302 21.64 4.21 -18.81
N GLY A 303 22.94 3.94 -18.74
CA GLY A 303 24.03 4.92 -18.66
C GLY A 303 24.36 5.71 -19.93
N ASN A 304 23.45 5.91 -20.89
CA ASN A 304 23.75 6.65 -22.11
C ASN A 304 22.64 7.64 -22.51
N HIS A 305 22.87 8.91 -22.23
CA HIS A 305 22.03 10.03 -22.68
C HIS A 305 21.93 10.11 -24.21
N LYS A 306 20.75 9.81 -24.76
CA LYS A 306 20.11 10.59 -25.84
C LYS A 306 18.59 10.57 -25.65
N PHE A 307 17.95 11.71 -25.83
CA PHE A 307 16.49 11.83 -25.81
C PHE A 307 15.89 10.90 -26.88
N VAL A 308 15.15 9.88 -26.44
CA VAL A 308 14.31 9.02 -27.29
C VAL A 308 12.95 8.91 -26.62
N SER A 309 11.89 8.98 -27.42
CA SER A 309 10.49 8.93 -27.03
C SER A 309 10.15 7.73 -26.13
N TYR A 310 9.17 7.95 -25.25
CA TYR A 310 8.76 7.20 -24.06
C TYR A 310 8.37 5.70 -24.24
N ASP A 311 8.59 5.08 -25.40
CA ASP A 311 8.07 3.73 -25.71
C ASP A 311 9.16 2.69 -26.05
N ASP A 312 10.35 3.10 -26.50
CA ASP A 312 11.30 2.14 -27.11
C ASP A 312 12.34 1.54 -26.13
N SER A 313 12.74 2.22 -25.04
CA SER A 313 13.86 1.77 -24.19
C SER A 313 13.52 0.70 -23.13
N LEU A 314 12.26 0.60 -22.70
CA LEU A 314 11.77 -0.42 -21.75
C LEU A 314 11.62 -1.81 -22.36
N ASN A 315 11.41 -1.87 -23.67
CA ASN A 315 11.32 -3.12 -24.39
C ASN A 315 12.72 -3.68 -24.64
N GLU A 316 13.71 -2.86 -24.98
CA GLU A 316 15.09 -3.33 -25.20
C GLU A 316 15.71 -3.97 -23.94
N ASN A 317 15.58 -3.33 -22.78
CA ASN A 317 16.15 -3.86 -21.52
C ASN A 317 15.42 -5.11 -21.00
N PHE A 318 14.10 -5.19 -21.16
CA PHE A 318 13.37 -6.40 -20.77
C PHE A 318 13.57 -7.53 -21.78
N GLN A 319 13.73 -7.25 -23.07
CA GLN A 319 14.10 -8.26 -24.07
C GLN A 319 15.49 -8.81 -23.81
N TYR A 320 16.45 -7.96 -23.41
CA TYR A 320 17.77 -8.42 -22.97
C TYR A 320 17.65 -9.39 -21.78
N ILE A 321 16.93 -9.00 -20.73
CA ILE A 321 16.72 -9.84 -19.53
C ILE A 321 15.95 -11.14 -19.87
N LYS A 322 14.95 -11.06 -20.75
CA LYS A 322 14.22 -12.21 -21.30
C LYS A 322 15.18 -13.19 -21.97
N ASN A 323 16.07 -12.71 -22.84
CA ASN A 323 17.07 -13.55 -23.48
C ASN A 323 18.06 -14.12 -22.46
N VAL A 324 18.56 -13.33 -21.52
CA VAL A 324 19.47 -13.82 -20.46
C VAL A 324 18.82 -14.93 -19.62
N ILE A 325 17.56 -14.80 -19.24
CA ILE A 325 16.86 -15.80 -18.42
C ILE A 325 16.59 -17.09 -19.20
N LEU A 326 16.25 -16.98 -20.48
CA LEU A 326 15.94 -18.11 -21.36
C LEU A 326 17.20 -18.85 -21.84
N ASP A 327 18.27 -18.11 -22.14
CA ASP A 327 19.49 -18.64 -22.76
C ASP A 327 20.62 -18.95 -21.75
N SER A 328 20.45 -18.58 -20.47
CA SER A 328 21.49 -18.85 -19.45
C SER A 328 21.75 -20.36 -19.28
N PRO A 329 23.01 -20.82 -19.29
CA PRO A 329 23.34 -22.22 -19.02
C PRO A 329 23.35 -22.59 -17.53
N LEU A 330 23.14 -21.62 -16.63
CA LEU A 330 23.15 -21.83 -15.19
C LEU A 330 21.89 -22.60 -14.74
N GLU A 331 22.02 -23.45 -13.72
CA GLU A 331 20.91 -24.17 -13.09
C GLU A 331 20.89 -23.94 -11.58
N GLY A 332 19.70 -23.71 -11.02
CA GLY A 332 19.45 -23.45 -9.60
C GLY A 332 17.97 -23.17 -9.33
N PRO A 333 17.48 -23.37 -8.09
CA PRO A 333 16.06 -23.22 -7.76
C PRO A 333 15.52 -21.80 -7.99
N GLU A 334 16.34 -20.76 -7.76
CA GLU A 334 15.99 -19.36 -7.98
C GLU A 334 15.84 -19.03 -9.48
N LEU A 335 16.76 -19.54 -10.32
CA LEU A 335 16.68 -19.34 -11.77
C LEU A 335 15.56 -20.17 -12.41
N SER A 336 15.26 -21.35 -11.85
CA SER A 336 14.11 -22.18 -12.24
C SER A 336 12.78 -21.45 -12.02
N HIS A 337 12.63 -20.79 -10.86
CA HIS A 337 11.46 -19.96 -10.58
C HIS A 337 11.35 -18.77 -11.54
N LEU A 338 12.47 -18.08 -11.78
CA LEU A 338 12.51 -16.94 -12.70
C LEU A 338 12.14 -17.34 -14.14
N ARG A 339 12.58 -18.53 -14.61
CA ARG A 339 12.15 -19.11 -15.89
C ARG A 339 10.66 -19.42 -15.92
N GLN A 340 10.10 -19.89 -14.81
CA GLN A 340 8.66 -20.14 -14.72
C GLN A 340 7.84 -18.85 -14.84
N LEU A 341 8.29 -17.78 -14.17
CA LEU A 341 7.68 -16.45 -14.30
C LEU A 341 7.82 -15.91 -15.73
N MET A 342 8.99 -16.08 -16.35
CA MET A 342 9.24 -15.65 -17.73
C MET A 342 8.35 -16.40 -18.74
N ARG A 343 8.16 -17.72 -18.56
CA ARG A 343 7.22 -18.49 -19.40
C ARG A 343 5.79 -18.00 -19.25
N LYS A 344 5.34 -17.72 -18.02
CA LYS A 344 4.01 -17.14 -17.77
C LYS A 344 3.86 -15.78 -18.44
N TYR A 345 4.90 -14.94 -18.41
CA TYR A 345 4.90 -13.66 -19.12
C TYR A 345 4.73 -13.88 -20.63
N ILE A 346 5.51 -14.77 -21.24
CA ILE A 346 5.45 -15.07 -22.69
C ILE A 346 4.10 -15.64 -23.10
N GLU A 347 3.53 -16.57 -22.32
CA GLU A 347 2.20 -17.11 -22.58
C GLU A 347 1.11 -16.03 -22.50
N THR A 348 1.26 -15.07 -21.59
CA THR A 348 0.33 -13.95 -21.44
C THR A 348 0.49 -12.94 -22.58
N GLU A 349 1.73 -12.67 -23.01
CA GLU A 349 2.07 -11.86 -24.18
C GLU A 349 1.43 -12.43 -25.45
N HIS A 350 1.57 -13.73 -25.69
CA HIS A 350 0.92 -14.39 -26.83
C HIS A 350 -0.61 -14.33 -26.76
N LYS A 351 -1.21 -14.47 -25.58
CA LYS A 351 -2.67 -14.33 -25.39
C LYS A 351 -3.11 -12.90 -25.67
N TYR A 352 -2.37 -11.91 -25.17
CA TYR A 352 -2.62 -10.50 -25.42
C TYR A 352 -2.56 -10.20 -26.92
N ASP A 353 -1.51 -10.64 -27.62
CA ASP A 353 -1.35 -10.40 -29.06
C ASP A 353 -2.43 -11.10 -29.89
N ALA A 354 -2.74 -12.37 -29.58
CA ALA A 354 -3.80 -13.10 -30.26
C ALA A 354 -5.16 -12.43 -30.08
N PHE A 355 -5.46 -11.99 -28.86
CA PHE A 355 -6.72 -11.33 -28.54
C PHE A 355 -6.79 -9.93 -29.15
N TYR A 356 -5.72 -9.14 -29.06
CA TYR A 356 -5.60 -7.81 -29.68
C TYR A 356 -5.79 -7.88 -31.20
N ASN A 357 -5.17 -8.85 -31.87
CA ASN A 357 -5.35 -9.06 -33.30
C ASN A 357 -6.78 -9.52 -33.64
N SER A 358 -7.39 -10.38 -32.83
CA SER A 358 -8.79 -10.80 -33.03
C SER A 358 -9.80 -9.65 -32.88
N ILE A 359 -9.55 -8.70 -31.97
CA ILE A 359 -10.38 -7.50 -31.77
C ILE A 359 -10.21 -6.53 -32.94
N ARG A 360 -8.97 -6.36 -33.42
CA ARG A 360 -8.66 -5.49 -34.56
C ARG A 360 -9.38 -5.90 -35.85
N GLU A 361 -9.74 -7.18 -35.99
CA GLU A 361 -10.41 -7.74 -37.16
C GLU A 361 -11.96 -7.73 -37.07
N CYS A 362 -12.57 -7.43 -35.93
CA CYS A 362 -14.02 -7.62 -35.70
C CYS A 362 -14.72 -6.43 -34.97
N ASP A 363 -14.91 -5.29 -35.66
CA ASP A 363 -15.94 -4.24 -35.43
C ASP A 363 -16.00 -3.48 -34.05
N PRO A 364 -16.38 -2.18 -34.00
CA PRO A 364 -15.98 -1.19 -32.99
C PRO A 364 -16.91 -1.04 -31.77
N ASN A 365 -17.58 -2.10 -31.30
CA ASN A 365 -18.30 -2.04 -30.02
C ASN A 365 -17.38 -2.40 -28.85
N PHE A 366 -16.57 -1.38 -28.51
CA PHE A 366 -15.30 -1.41 -27.82
C PHE A 366 -15.43 -1.13 -26.31
N LEU A 367 -16.10 -2.00 -25.54
CA LEU A 367 -16.12 -1.83 -24.07
C LEU A 367 -15.83 -3.12 -23.29
N GLU A 368 -16.42 -4.27 -23.61
CA GLU A 368 -16.17 -5.50 -22.83
C GLU A 368 -14.81 -6.15 -23.13
N GLN A 369 -14.33 -6.06 -24.37
CA GLN A 369 -13.06 -6.62 -24.83
C GLN A 369 -11.84 -5.77 -24.43
N GLU A 370 -12.03 -4.47 -24.21
CA GLU A 370 -10.99 -3.55 -23.73
C GLU A 370 -10.59 -3.87 -22.27
N TYR A 371 -11.53 -4.40 -21.46
CA TYR A 371 -11.24 -4.82 -20.08
C TYR A 371 -10.38 -6.08 -20.01
N GLU A 372 -10.61 -7.05 -20.89
CA GLU A 372 -9.81 -8.28 -20.90
C GLU A 372 -8.40 -8.03 -21.45
N LEU A 373 -8.25 -7.13 -22.44
CA LEU A 373 -6.94 -6.60 -22.84
C LEU A 373 -6.25 -5.84 -21.69
N ALA A 374 -6.98 -5.01 -20.95
CA ALA A 374 -6.43 -4.28 -19.81
C ALA A 374 -6.01 -5.24 -18.67
N ASP A 375 -6.79 -6.28 -18.39
CA ASP A 375 -6.47 -7.31 -17.39
C ASP A 375 -5.22 -8.11 -17.79
N LEU A 376 -5.09 -8.50 -19.08
CA LEU A 376 -3.89 -9.16 -19.60
C LEU A 376 -2.67 -8.25 -19.55
N ARG A 377 -2.82 -6.97 -19.93
CA ARG A 377 -1.73 -5.97 -19.88
C ARG A 377 -1.27 -5.72 -18.45
N ASP A 378 -2.19 -5.55 -17.52
CA ASP A 378 -1.87 -5.31 -16.10
C ASP A 378 -1.21 -6.55 -15.48
N TYR A 379 -1.66 -7.76 -15.82
CA TYR A 379 -1.01 -9.00 -15.37
C TYR A 379 0.40 -9.19 -15.97
N MET A 380 0.60 -8.87 -17.25
CA MET A 380 1.93 -8.83 -17.86
C MET A 380 2.84 -7.82 -17.16
N GLN A 381 2.31 -6.67 -16.77
CA GLN A 381 3.04 -5.63 -16.07
C GLN A 381 3.46 -6.08 -14.66
N ASP A 382 2.59 -6.76 -13.92
CA ASP A 382 2.89 -7.33 -12.61
C ASP A 382 3.98 -8.41 -12.72
N LEU A 383 3.86 -9.31 -13.72
CA LEU A 383 4.88 -10.32 -14.01
C LEU A 383 6.22 -9.67 -14.36
N LYS A 384 6.21 -8.61 -15.17
CA LYS A 384 7.41 -7.86 -15.55
C LYS A 384 8.11 -7.25 -14.32
N ILE A 385 7.35 -6.64 -13.41
CA ILE A 385 7.89 -6.09 -12.16
C ILE A 385 8.48 -7.21 -11.28
N GLN A 386 7.76 -8.31 -11.14
CA GLN A 386 8.22 -9.45 -10.34
C GLN A 386 9.52 -10.02 -10.89
N ILE A 387 9.58 -10.30 -12.19
CA ILE A 387 10.78 -10.80 -12.89
C ILE A 387 11.97 -9.85 -12.69
N LEU A 388 11.77 -8.54 -12.85
CA LEU A 388 12.84 -7.56 -12.68
C LEU A 388 13.37 -7.53 -11.24
N SER A 389 12.47 -7.56 -10.26
CA SER A 389 12.85 -7.55 -8.84
C SER A 389 13.60 -8.83 -8.42
N GLU A 390 13.19 -9.99 -8.92
CA GLU A 390 13.83 -11.26 -8.61
C GLU A 390 15.15 -11.42 -9.36
N PHE A 391 15.24 -10.96 -10.61
CA PHE A 391 16.48 -10.91 -11.37
C PHE A 391 17.52 -10.01 -10.69
N GLU A 392 17.11 -8.84 -10.18
CA GLU A 392 18.00 -7.93 -9.44
C GLU A 392 18.50 -8.59 -8.14
N LEU A 393 17.63 -9.26 -7.38
CA LEU A 393 18.02 -10.00 -6.17
C LEU A 393 19.00 -11.15 -6.46
N ILE A 394 18.79 -11.90 -7.55
CA ILE A 394 19.70 -12.96 -8.00
C ILE A 394 21.03 -12.37 -8.49
N HIS A 395 20.98 -11.22 -9.15
CA HIS A 395 22.18 -10.54 -9.62
C HIS A 395 23.00 -10.01 -8.44
N GLU A 396 22.36 -9.42 -7.42
CA GLU A 396 23.02 -8.92 -6.22
C GLU A 396 23.59 -10.03 -5.33
N SER A 397 22.88 -11.16 -5.18
CA SER A 397 23.38 -12.30 -4.42
C SER A 397 24.58 -12.99 -5.10
N ASN A 398 24.67 -12.91 -6.42
CA ASN A 398 25.79 -13.43 -7.21
C ASN A 398 26.92 -12.42 -7.46
N LYS A 399 26.86 -11.18 -6.94
CA LYS A 399 27.96 -10.19 -7.06
C LYS A 399 29.30 -10.65 -6.46
N ASN A 400 29.32 -11.71 -5.64
CA ASN A 400 30.55 -12.34 -5.15
C ASN A 400 31.14 -13.42 -6.09
N HIS A 401 30.53 -13.71 -7.24
CA HIS A 401 31.03 -14.71 -8.21
C HIS A 401 31.21 -14.17 -9.64
N PHE A 402 30.88 -12.89 -9.90
CA PHE A 402 31.00 -12.28 -11.24
C PHE A 402 32.19 -11.31 -11.42
N TYR A 403 33.12 -11.25 -10.47
CA TYR A 403 34.41 -10.56 -10.63
C TYR A 403 35.59 -11.53 -10.66
N LEU A 404 35.51 -12.58 -11.48
CA LEU A 404 36.71 -13.23 -12.00
C LEU A 404 36.46 -13.57 -13.48
N ASP A 405 37.43 -13.19 -14.30
CA ASP A 405 37.58 -13.48 -15.73
C ASP A 405 36.77 -12.61 -16.70
N ASN A 406 37.33 -11.44 -17.07
CA ASN A 406 38.20 -11.40 -18.26
C ASN A 406 38.80 -10.01 -18.51
N TYR A 407 40.11 -10.05 -18.79
CA TYR A 407 40.86 -9.09 -19.57
C TYR A 407 40.46 -9.13 -21.05
#